data_AF-A0A916JMU1-F1
#
_entry.id   AF-A0A916JMU1-F1
#
_cell.length_a   1.000
_cell.length_b   1.000
_cell.length_c   1.000
_cell.angle_alpha   90.00
_cell.angle_beta   90.00
_cell.angle_gamma   90.00
#
_symmetry.space_group_name_H-M   'P 1'
#
loop_
_entity.id
_entity.type
_entity.pdbx_description
1 polymer ?
#
loop_
_entity_poly.entity_id
_entity_poly.type
_entity_poly.pdbx_seq_one_letter_code
_entity_poly.pdbx_strand_id
1 'polypeptide(L)'
;MATKEDLLTRNEELIKTNQRLNEQLKSLIHKNDELTAAIMELEKEAKKKKKKGDDTFKAKGITVLFIEVQGHKDIIEDDSSSKRLYDKLDEIYLKFDEIANKHKADTVKVLGDYYVCAGGIAEKNTTNPIDIALVALEINDYLHSIYEEYQKEGKAFWNLRVGIHSGNGMVTVKGNKNKSYSLTGEVINTVPRIASMSEPGEIYISDYTYELIKSYFSCDYVADLPAKYRGSLGLYKLKRIKKIYSADRKIGVVPNRQFTLKYLFRQFEDIQRKVLDYLQENLPEHLYYHNYAHTIDVTNQAELIGIGEGISDEDLLIVKTAALFHDTGHVIQSPNHEHYSTEIARDWLPKYGYLPDQIDRICEIIMATQLPPEPKNLLEEIICDSDLDYLGRVDFVPGSNLLFKELKAMGVIDNINDWNKMQVKFLSGHQFFTATSQRLREVNKQSQIERIEKLIED
;
A
#
# COMPACT_ATOMS: atom_id res chain seq x y z
N MET A 1 52.71 2.22 27.48
CA MET A 1 52.06 0.89 27.53
C MET A 1 51.38 0.78 28.87
N ALA A 2 50.06 0.55 28.91
CA ALA A 2 49.35 0.34 30.17
C ALA A 2 49.99 -0.84 30.90
N THR A 3 50.24 -0.70 32.21
CA THR A 3 50.90 -1.75 32.97
C THR A 3 49.96 -2.94 33.11
N LYS A 4 50.51 -4.16 33.29
CA LYS A 4 49.71 -5.38 33.51
C LYS A 4 48.73 -5.22 34.69
N GLU A 5 49.12 -4.40 35.65
CA GLU A 5 48.36 -4.05 36.85
C GLU A 5 47.15 -3.16 36.51
N ASP A 6 47.33 -2.11 35.68
CA ASP A 6 46.21 -1.27 35.19
C ASP A 6 45.15 -2.08 34.42
N LEU A 7 45.60 -3.05 33.61
CA LEU A 7 44.71 -3.92 32.84
C LEU A 7 43.94 -4.92 33.73
N LEU A 8 44.53 -5.35 34.85
CA LEU A 8 43.86 -6.20 35.84
C LEU A 8 42.78 -5.41 36.59
N THR A 9 43.10 -4.21 37.06
CA THR A 9 42.14 -3.34 37.76
C THR A 9 40.96 -2.96 36.86
N ARG A 10 41.23 -2.61 35.60
CA ARG A 10 40.18 -2.29 34.61
C ARG A 10 39.27 -3.49 34.31
N ASN A 11 39.83 -4.70 34.26
CA ASN A 11 39.03 -5.92 34.08
C ASN A 11 38.14 -6.20 35.29
N GLU A 12 38.65 -6.01 36.50
CA GLU A 12 37.85 -6.20 37.73
C GLU A 12 36.68 -5.19 37.81
N GLU A 13 36.90 -3.94 37.41
CA GLU A 13 35.84 -2.92 37.31
C GLU A 13 34.78 -3.27 36.26
N LEU A 14 35.21 -3.77 35.09
CA LEU A 14 34.31 -4.21 34.02
C LEU A 14 33.47 -5.43 34.44
N ILE A 15 34.04 -6.35 35.20
CA ILE A 15 33.31 -7.51 35.73
C ILE A 15 32.25 -7.06 36.73
N LYS A 16 32.59 -6.17 37.67
CA LYS A 16 31.63 -5.61 38.62
C LYS A 16 30.51 -4.83 37.93
N THR A 17 30.86 -4.07 36.89
CA THR A 17 29.88 -3.31 36.10
C THR A 17 28.92 -4.23 35.34
N ASN A 18 29.44 -5.29 34.70
CA ASN A 18 28.63 -6.30 34.02
C ASN A 18 27.72 -7.08 34.97
N GLN A 19 28.17 -7.38 36.19
CA GLN A 19 27.33 -8.02 37.20
C GLN A 19 26.16 -7.11 37.61
N ARG A 20 26.43 -5.82 37.86
CA ARG A 20 25.39 -4.83 38.20
C ARG A 20 24.38 -4.63 37.07
N LEU A 21 24.85 -4.54 35.82
CA LEU A 21 23.97 -4.43 34.65
C LEU A 21 23.08 -5.66 34.49
N ASN A 22 23.61 -6.86 34.72
CA ASN A 22 22.82 -8.10 34.65
C ASN A 22 21.77 -8.20 35.76
N GLU A 23 22.05 -7.71 36.96
CA GLU A 23 21.06 -7.64 38.05
C GLU A 23 19.95 -6.63 37.74
N GLN A 24 20.31 -5.46 37.22
CA GLN A 24 19.33 -4.46 36.76
C GLN A 24 18.44 -5.01 35.63
N LEU A 25 19.03 -5.71 34.67
CA LEU A 25 18.30 -6.35 33.57
C LEU A 25 17.30 -7.40 34.09
N LYS A 26 17.70 -8.23 35.04
CA LYS A 26 16.80 -9.22 35.68
C LYS A 26 15.65 -8.54 36.42
N SER A 27 15.91 -7.45 37.15
CA SER A 27 14.88 -6.68 37.84
C SER A 27 13.87 -6.04 36.88
N LEU A 28 14.35 -5.50 35.76
CA LEU A 28 13.52 -4.91 34.72
C LEU A 28 12.65 -5.96 34.02
N ILE A 29 13.20 -7.14 33.72
CA ILE A 29 12.43 -8.25 33.14
C ILE A 29 11.31 -8.68 34.08
N HIS A 30 11.60 -8.81 35.38
CA HIS A 30 10.59 -9.20 36.37
C HIS A 30 9.44 -8.18 36.47
N LYS A 31 9.77 -6.88 36.54
CA LYS A 31 8.76 -5.81 36.51
C LYS A 31 7.94 -5.81 35.23
N ASN A 32 8.55 -6.14 34.09
CA ASN A 32 7.84 -6.21 32.81
C ASN A 32 6.86 -7.39 32.78
N ASP A 33 7.24 -8.54 33.35
CA ASP A 33 6.34 -9.70 33.48
C ASP A 33 5.16 -9.40 34.43
N GLU A 34 5.40 -8.69 35.54
CA GLU A 34 4.36 -8.23 36.46
C GLU A 34 3.38 -7.24 35.80
N LEU A 35 3.90 -6.25 35.07
CA LEU A 35 3.07 -5.30 34.33
C LEU A 35 2.26 -5.99 33.24
N THR A 36 2.86 -6.98 32.55
CA THR A 36 2.16 -7.76 31.52
C THR A 36 1.02 -8.58 32.13
N ALA A 37 1.23 -9.20 33.29
CA ALA A 37 0.19 -9.93 34.01
C ALA A 37 -0.96 -9.01 34.45
N ALA A 38 -0.63 -7.81 34.98
CA ALA A 38 -1.61 -6.81 35.37
C ALA A 38 -2.43 -6.31 34.17
N ILE A 39 -1.79 -6.10 33.00
CA ILE A 39 -2.48 -5.74 31.76
C ILE A 39 -3.43 -6.86 31.32
N MET A 40 -3.01 -8.13 31.37
CA MET A 40 -3.88 -9.26 31.01
C MET A 40 -5.11 -9.37 31.93
N GLU A 41 -4.96 -9.05 33.21
CA GLU A 41 -6.07 -9.08 34.17
C GLU A 41 -7.06 -7.93 33.91
N LEU A 42 -6.56 -6.72 33.69
CA LEU A 42 -7.36 -5.56 33.27
C LEU A 42 -8.09 -5.80 31.93
N GLU A 43 -7.44 -6.47 30.97
CA GLU A 43 -8.08 -6.88 29.72
C GLU A 43 -9.22 -7.89 29.93
N LYS A 44 -9.07 -8.80 30.90
CA LYS A 44 -10.07 -9.82 31.23
C LYS A 44 -11.29 -9.18 31.88
N GLU A 45 -11.10 -8.18 32.72
CA GLU A 45 -12.17 -7.36 33.29
C GLU A 45 -12.86 -6.50 32.22
N ALA A 46 -12.11 -5.92 31.29
CA ALA A 46 -12.65 -5.19 30.15
C ALA A 46 -13.48 -6.10 29.21
N LYS A 47 -13.04 -7.35 28.99
CA LYS A 47 -13.77 -8.37 28.21
C LYS A 47 -15.11 -8.77 28.84
N LYS A 48 -15.22 -8.80 30.18
CA LYS A 48 -16.49 -9.08 30.87
C LYS A 48 -17.52 -7.96 30.72
N LYS A 49 -17.10 -6.70 30.53
CA LYS A 49 -17.99 -5.54 30.28
C LYS A 49 -18.42 -5.37 28.81
N LYS A 50 -17.83 -6.10 27.86
CA LYS A 50 -17.92 -5.88 26.39
C LYS A 50 -18.95 -6.71 25.61
N LYS A 51 -19.94 -7.35 26.23
CA LYS A 51 -20.87 -8.25 25.50
C LYS A 51 -21.96 -7.55 24.64
N LYS A 52 -21.82 -6.26 24.32
CA LYS A 52 -22.62 -5.56 23.30
C LYS A 52 -21.76 -4.51 22.58
N GLY A 53 -21.34 -4.78 21.33
CA GLY A 53 -21.09 -3.73 20.33
C GLY A 53 -19.65 -3.41 19.85
N ASP A 54 -18.67 -4.32 19.91
CA ASP A 54 -17.34 -4.11 19.30
C ASP A 54 -17.06 -5.21 18.25
N ASP A 55 -16.64 -4.84 17.04
CA ASP A 55 -16.24 -5.78 15.99
C ASP A 55 -14.72 -6.00 16.03
N THR A 56 -14.26 -7.25 16.01
CA THR A 56 -12.83 -7.59 16.20
C THR A 56 -12.37 -8.62 15.18
N PHE A 57 -11.31 -8.29 14.42
CA PHE A 57 -10.81 -9.11 13.33
C PHE A 57 -9.28 -9.19 13.30
N LYS A 58 -8.75 -10.21 12.60
CA LYS A 58 -7.32 -10.37 12.33
C LYS A 58 -6.91 -9.50 11.14
N ALA A 59 -5.96 -8.60 11.34
CA ALA A 59 -5.34 -7.81 10.28
C ALA A 59 -3.93 -8.33 9.99
N LYS A 60 -3.60 -8.46 8.70
CA LYS A 60 -2.28 -8.87 8.21
C LYS A 60 -1.61 -7.72 7.47
N GLY A 61 -0.30 -7.55 7.67
CA GLY A 61 0.48 -6.53 6.98
C GLY A 61 0.13 -5.09 7.41
N ILE A 62 -0.16 -4.91 8.70
CA ILE A 62 -0.34 -3.57 9.30
C ILE A 62 1.03 -2.99 9.63
N THR A 63 1.21 -1.68 9.45
CA THR A 63 2.42 -0.97 9.86
C THR A 63 2.08 0.02 10.95
N VAL A 64 2.78 -0.07 12.08
CA VAL A 64 2.53 0.77 13.25
C VAL A 64 3.73 1.66 13.47
N LEU A 65 3.47 2.95 13.66
CA LEU A 65 4.42 3.93 14.18
C LEU A 65 4.11 4.21 15.64
N PHE A 66 5.15 4.19 16.47
CA PHE A 66 5.09 4.46 17.89
C PHE A 66 6.10 5.56 18.21
N ILE A 67 5.62 6.63 18.84
CA ILE A 67 6.45 7.73 19.32
C ILE A 67 6.32 7.78 20.83
N GLU A 68 7.45 7.71 21.53
CA GLU A 68 7.56 7.94 22.96
C GLU A 68 8.12 9.33 23.22
N VAL A 69 7.38 10.12 24.01
CA VAL A 69 7.73 11.47 24.46
C VAL A 69 8.39 11.38 25.84
N GLN A 70 9.70 11.61 25.91
CA GLN A 70 10.47 11.62 27.15
C GLN A 70 10.80 13.05 27.59
N GLY A 71 10.75 13.32 28.89
CA GLY A 71 11.21 14.60 29.48
C GLY A 71 10.23 15.32 30.40
N HIS A 72 9.04 14.77 30.69
CA HIS A 72 8.05 15.43 31.55
C HIS A 72 8.52 15.77 32.96
N LYS A 73 9.51 15.03 33.50
CA LYS A 73 9.94 15.18 34.89
C LYS A 73 11.03 16.24 35.11
N ASP A 74 11.76 16.61 34.07
CA ASP A 74 12.91 17.54 34.17
C ASP A 74 12.54 18.98 33.79
N ILE A 75 11.32 19.20 33.27
CA ILE A 75 10.86 20.52 32.76
C ILE A 75 9.87 21.20 33.73
N ILE A 76 9.38 20.50 34.76
CA ILE A 76 8.38 21.01 35.70
C ILE A 76 9.07 21.58 36.94
N GLU A 77 9.33 22.89 36.95
CA GLU A 77 9.77 23.62 38.16
C GLU A 77 8.64 24.45 38.81
N ASP A 78 7.47 24.63 38.17
CA ASP A 78 6.30 25.34 38.75
C ASP A 78 4.96 25.02 38.04
N ASP A 79 3.82 25.07 38.75
CA ASP A 79 2.48 24.69 38.27
C ASP A 79 2.01 25.45 37.02
N SER A 80 2.45 26.71 36.89
CA SER A 80 2.16 27.58 35.73
C SER A 80 2.93 27.20 34.46
N SER A 81 4.13 26.62 34.63
CA SER A 81 4.97 26.13 33.53
C SER A 81 4.48 24.78 33.00
N SER A 82 3.97 23.91 33.90
CA SER A 82 3.36 22.62 33.56
C SER A 82 2.19 22.77 32.60
N LYS A 83 1.29 23.73 32.83
CA LYS A 83 0.12 23.93 31.97
C LYS A 83 0.49 24.31 30.54
N ARG A 84 1.44 25.25 30.37
CA ARG A 84 1.94 25.66 29.04
C ARG A 84 2.65 24.53 28.30
N LEU A 85 3.32 23.66 29.05
CA LEU A 85 4.02 22.49 28.54
C LEU A 85 3.02 21.46 27.96
N TYR A 86 1.91 21.20 28.68
CA TYR A 86 0.82 20.37 28.18
C TYR A 86 0.10 20.98 26.98
N ASP A 87 -0.20 22.30 27.01
CA ASP A 87 -0.83 22.99 25.88
C ASP A 87 0.01 22.85 24.59
N LYS A 88 1.34 22.89 24.71
CA LYS A 88 2.24 22.71 23.56
C LYS A 88 2.29 21.25 23.08
N LEU A 89 2.20 20.26 23.98
CA LEU A 89 2.09 18.85 23.58
C LEU A 89 0.80 18.58 22.81
N ASP A 90 -0.31 19.16 23.25
CA ASP A 90 -1.58 19.05 22.54
C ASP A 90 -1.47 19.64 21.13
N GLU A 91 -0.80 20.78 20.95
CA GLU A 91 -0.50 21.36 19.63
C GLU A 91 0.36 20.42 18.76
N ILE A 92 1.38 19.78 19.35
CA ILE A 92 2.23 18.82 18.66
C ILE A 92 1.43 17.58 18.22
N TYR A 93 0.58 17.04 19.10
CA TYR A 93 -0.26 15.88 18.77
C TYR A 93 -1.31 16.20 17.70
N LEU A 94 -1.90 17.40 17.73
CA LEU A 94 -2.78 17.87 16.65
C LEU A 94 -2.03 17.90 15.31
N LYS A 95 -0.76 18.34 15.31
CA LYS A 95 0.05 18.34 14.09
C LYS A 95 0.40 16.93 13.64
N PHE A 96 0.67 16.01 14.56
CA PHE A 96 0.90 14.60 14.21
C PHE A 96 -0.33 13.97 13.56
N ASP A 97 -1.53 14.25 14.08
CA ASP A 97 -2.78 13.78 13.47
C ASP A 97 -3.02 14.38 12.09
N GLU A 98 -2.70 15.67 11.87
CA GLU A 98 -2.75 16.27 10.54
C GLU A 98 -1.83 15.54 9.54
N ILE A 99 -0.59 15.26 9.95
CA ILE A 99 0.40 14.53 9.13
C ILE A 99 -0.06 13.08 8.88
N ALA A 100 -0.55 12.39 9.91
CA ALA A 100 -1.04 11.01 9.77
C ALA A 100 -2.21 10.93 8.77
N ASN A 101 -3.19 11.83 8.91
CA ASN A 101 -4.36 11.90 8.02
C ASN A 101 -3.97 12.21 6.57
N LYS A 102 -3.02 13.12 6.35
CA LYS A 102 -2.48 13.45 5.01
C LYS A 102 -1.94 12.20 4.29
N HIS A 103 -1.35 11.27 5.02
CA HIS A 103 -0.78 10.03 4.48
C HIS A 103 -1.69 8.80 4.68
N LYS A 104 -2.99 8.99 4.89
CA LYS A 104 -3.98 7.89 5.04
C LYS A 104 -3.63 6.90 6.17
N ALA A 105 -2.94 7.37 7.21
CA ALA A 105 -2.67 6.61 8.42
C ALA A 105 -3.79 6.86 9.44
N ASP A 106 -4.28 5.78 10.05
CA ASP A 106 -5.32 5.86 11.07
C ASP A 106 -4.68 6.06 12.45
N THR A 107 -5.11 7.09 13.19
CA THR A 107 -4.70 7.28 14.59
C THR A 107 -5.36 6.20 15.46
N VAL A 108 -4.53 5.42 16.17
CA VAL A 108 -5.00 4.29 17.00
C VAL A 108 -5.21 4.76 18.43
N LYS A 109 -4.22 5.46 19.00
CA LYS A 109 -4.28 5.85 20.40
C LYS A 109 -3.31 6.98 20.72
N VAL A 110 -3.80 7.94 21.50
CA VAL A 110 -2.97 8.86 22.29
C VAL A 110 -3.16 8.45 23.75
N LEU A 111 -2.08 8.10 24.44
CA LEU A 111 -2.12 7.83 25.89
C LEU A 111 -0.92 8.46 26.57
N GLY A 112 -1.16 9.57 27.27
CA GLY A 112 -0.13 10.25 28.06
C GLY A 112 1.09 10.60 27.20
N ASP A 113 2.15 9.82 27.39
CA ASP A 113 3.49 10.09 26.86
C ASP A 113 3.76 9.38 25.52
N TYR A 114 2.76 8.76 24.90
CA TYR A 114 2.94 8.02 23.65
C TYR A 114 1.89 8.36 22.59
N TYR A 115 2.36 8.50 21.36
CA TYR A 115 1.55 8.67 20.16
C TYR A 115 1.67 7.43 19.27
N VAL A 116 0.52 6.91 18.82
CA VAL A 116 0.46 5.70 17.97
C VAL A 116 -0.48 5.91 16.80
N CYS A 117 0.06 5.80 15.59
CA CYS A 117 -0.72 5.69 14.36
C CYS A 117 -0.35 4.41 13.60
N ALA A 118 -1.26 3.94 12.76
CA ALA A 118 -1.05 2.73 12.00
C ALA A 118 -1.69 2.81 10.62
N GLY A 119 -1.04 2.20 9.64
CA GLY A 119 -1.57 2.01 8.31
C GLY A 119 -2.04 0.57 8.10
N GLY A 120 -3.06 0.41 7.26
CA GLY A 120 -3.61 -0.90 6.91
C GLY A 120 -4.62 -1.47 7.92
N ILE A 121 -5.08 -0.68 8.90
CA ILE A 121 -6.01 -1.15 9.94
C ILE A 121 -7.48 -1.00 9.54
N ALA A 122 -7.86 0.09 8.86
CA ALA A 122 -9.21 0.29 8.35
C ALA A 122 -9.43 -0.51 7.05
N GLU A 123 -8.49 -0.37 6.12
CA GLU A 123 -8.48 -1.11 4.85
C GLU A 123 -7.09 -1.67 4.58
N LYS A 124 -7.04 -2.95 4.21
CA LYS A 124 -5.80 -3.59 3.78
C LYS A 124 -5.30 -2.93 2.50
N ASN A 125 -4.08 -2.45 2.52
CA ASN A 125 -3.38 -1.91 1.36
C ASN A 125 -1.89 -2.24 1.45
N THR A 126 -1.18 -2.16 0.33
CA THR A 126 0.24 -2.48 0.19
C THR A 126 1.16 -1.26 0.34
N THR A 127 0.60 -0.05 0.35
CA THR A 127 1.33 1.22 0.49
C THR A 127 1.59 1.59 1.95
N ASN A 128 0.86 1.02 2.90
CA ASN A 128 0.90 1.41 4.30
C ASN A 128 2.30 1.49 4.93
N PRO A 129 3.29 0.63 4.60
CA PRO A 129 4.64 0.79 5.14
C PRO A 129 5.33 2.05 4.62
N ILE A 130 5.07 2.42 3.36
CA ILE A 130 5.58 3.64 2.71
C ILE A 130 4.90 4.86 3.32
N ASP A 131 3.58 4.81 3.47
CA ASP A 131 2.77 5.88 4.07
C ASP A 131 3.25 6.20 5.50
N ILE A 132 3.44 5.18 6.34
CA ILE A 132 3.93 5.36 7.71
C ILE A 132 5.38 5.86 7.76
N ALA A 133 6.24 5.44 6.82
CA ALA A 133 7.59 5.99 6.72
C ALA A 133 7.59 7.48 6.35
N LEU A 134 6.66 7.92 5.48
CA LEU A 134 6.48 9.34 5.16
C LEU A 134 5.98 10.12 6.38
N VAL A 135 5.00 9.60 7.12
CA VAL A 135 4.53 10.18 8.38
C VAL A 135 5.70 10.38 9.35
N ALA A 136 6.53 9.35 9.53
CA ALA A 136 7.66 9.41 10.45
C ALA A 136 8.67 10.50 10.07
N LEU A 137 9.01 10.59 8.79
CA LEU A 137 9.95 11.61 8.28
C LEU A 137 9.39 13.02 8.43
N GLU A 138 8.11 13.24 8.11
CA GLU A 138 7.47 14.54 8.20
C GLU A 138 7.28 14.98 9.67
N ILE A 139 6.94 14.05 10.57
CA ILE A 139 6.91 14.31 12.01
C ILE A 139 8.31 14.68 12.51
N ASN A 140 9.35 13.93 12.13
CA ASN A 140 10.71 14.18 12.60
C ASN A 140 11.27 15.52 12.11
N ASP A 141 10.98 15.91 10.86
CA ASP A 141 11.35 17.22 10.30
C ASP A 141 10.64 18.38 11.03
N TYR A 142 9.33 18.25 11.27
CA TYR A 142 8.57 19.21 12.06
C TYR A 142 9.15 19.38 13.46
N LEU A 143 9.47 18.28 14.15
CA LEU A 143 10.02 18.32 15.50
C LEU A 143 11.42 18.93 15.53
N HIS A 144 12.27 18.65 14.53
CA HIS A 144 13.56 19.30 14.42
C HIS A 144 13.42 20.82 14.31
N SER A 145 12.44 21.32 13.55
CA SER A 145 12.20 22.76 13.44
C SER A 145 11.84 23.40 14.79
N ILE A 146 10.96 22.75 15.58
CA ILE A 146 10.58 23.25 16.92
C ILE A 146 11.75 23.16 17.89
N TYR A 147 12.50 22.04 17.85
CA TYR A 147 13.66 21.84 18.71
C TYR A 147 14.70 22.95 18.50
N GLU A 148 14.99 23.32 17.24
CA GLU A 148 15.92 24.41 16.92
C GLU A 148 15.45 25.77 17.46
N GLU A 149 14.15 26.03 17.50
CA GLU A 149 13.57 27.24 18.11
C GLU A 149 13.80 27.26 19.63
N TYR A 150 13.51 26.15 20.31
CA TYR A 150 13.66 26.04 21.77
C TYR A 150 15.12 26.10 22.21
N GLN A 151 16.04 25.52 21.44
CA GLN A 151 17.48 25.60 21.70
C GLN A 151 17.99 27.04 21.64
N LYS A 152 17.51 27.86 20.70
CA LYS A 152 17.87 29.29 20.61
C LYS A 152 17.42 30.08 21.84
N GLU A 153 16.33 29.66 22.46
CA GLU A 153 15.79 30.26 23.69
C GLU A 153 16.40 29.67 24.98
N GLY A 154 17.31 28.71 24.86
CA GLY A 154 17.92 28.02 26.00
C GLY A 154 16.93 27.17 26.80
N LYS A 155 15.80 26.80 26.20
CA LYS A 155 14.74 26.01 26.85
C LYS A 155 14.95 24.52 26.63
N ALA A 156 14.62 23.73 27.64
CA ALA A 156 14.52 22.29 27.50
C ALA A 156 13.38 21.93 26.52
N PHE A 157 13.56 20.87 25.76
CA PHE A 157 12.56 20.32 24.84
C PHE A 157 12.50 18.80 25.03
N TRP A 158 11.36 18.20 24.69
CA TRP A 158 11.17 16.76 24.81
C TRP A 158 12.08 15.98 23.86
N ASN A 159 12.54 14.83 24.34
CA ASN A 159 13.22 13.85 23.51
C ASN A 159 12.21 12.85 22.99
N LEU A 160 12.24 12.59 21.70
CA LEU A 160 11.30 11.71 21.03
C LEU A 160 12.02 10.48 20.54
N ARG A 161 11.47 9.32 20.87
CA ARG A 161 11.96 8.01 20.42
C ARG A 161 10.93 7.40 19.48
N VAL A 162 11.34 7.08 18.25
CA VAL A 162 10.42 6.65 17.20
C VAL A 162 10.76 5.23 16.76
N GLY A 163 9.74 4.36 16.81
CA GLY A 163 9.81 2.99 16.35
C GLY A 163 8.74 2.69 15.30
N ILE A 164 9.10 1.95 14.24
CA ILE A 164 8.17 1.47 13.23
C ILE A 164 8.29 -0.04 13.06
N HIS A 165 7.14 -0.72 13.01
CA HIS A 165 7.09 -2.15 12.75
C HIS A 165 5.88 -2.53 11.90
N SER A 166 6.13 -3.27 10.82
CA SER A 166 5.11 -3.98 10.05
C SER A 166 4.90 -5.40 10.60
N GLY A 167 3.66 -5.87 10.66
CA GLY A 167 3.35 -7.21 11.17
C GLY A 167 1.88 -7.57 11.10
N ASN A 168 1.51 -8.59 11.87
CA ASN A 168 0.12 -9.02 12.02
C ASN A 168 -0.41 -8.60 13.40
N GLY A 169 -1.71 -8.34 13.49
CA GLY A 169 -2.36 -7.97 14.74
C GLY A 169 -3.86 -8.21 14.74
N MET A 170 -4.47 -7.99 15.89
CA MET A 170 -5.92 -7.95 16.05
C MET A 170 -6.35 -6.49 16.12
N VAL A 171 -7.32 -6.12 15.28
CA VAL A 171 -7.95 -4.80 15.27
C VAL A 171 -9.33 -4.94 15.90
N THR A 172 -9.62 -4.09 16.89
CA THR A 172 -10.98 -3.91 17.43
C THR A 172 -11.48 -2.53 17.03
N VAL A 173 -12.63 -2.48 16.38
CA VAL A 173 -13.32 -1.24 16.01
C VAL A 173 -14.39 -0.96 17.06
N LYS A 174 -14.37 0.26 17.61
CA LYS A 174 -15.38 0.75 18.56
C LYS A 174 -16.15 1.92 17.97
N GLY A 175 -17.47 1.91 18.15
CA GLY A 175 -18.37 2.99 17.76
C GLY A 175 -18.87 2.89 16.32
N ASN A 176 -20.17 3.15 16.12
CA ASN A 176 -20.82 3.06 14.79
C ASN A 176 -20.66 4.33 13.94
N LYS A 177 -20.52 5.51 14.55
CA LYS A 177 -20.43 6.81 13.84
C LYS A 177 -19.02 7.40 13.85
N ASN A 178 -18.34 7.37 15.00
CA ASN A 178 -16.93 7.76 15.14
C ASN A 178 -16.13 6.48 15.43
N LYS A 179 -15.62 5.84 14.38
CA LYS A 179 -14.82 4.62 14.50
C LYS A 179 -13.53 4.97 15.25
N SER A 180 -13.27 4.27 16.35
CA SER A 180 -11.97 4.28 17.02
C SER A 180 -11.38 2.89 16.99
N TYR A 181 -10.07 2.81 16.70
CA TYR A 181 -9.36 1.56 16.51
C TYR A 181 -8.54 1.22 17.75
N SER A 182 -8.52 -0.04 18.13
CA SER A 182 -7.62 -0.57 19.16
C SER A 182 -6.83 -1.73 18.58
N LEU A 183 -5.51 -1.69 18.75
CA LEU A 183 -4.61 -2.75 18.29
C LEU A 183 -4.16 -3.64 19.45
N THR A 184 -4.16 -4.95 19.24
CA THR A 184 -3.53 -5.92 20.13
C THR A 184 -2.75 -6.96 19.32
N GLY A 185 -1.80 -7.64 19.96
CA GLY A 185 -1.01 -8.70 19.33
C GLY A 185 0.46 -8.34 19.17
N GLU A 186 1.16 -9.06 18.30
CA GLU A 186 2.61 -9.00 18.19
C GLU A 186 3.14 -7.61 17.81
N VAL A 187 2.45 -6.93 16.89
CA VAL A 187 2.92 -5.65 16.36
C VAL A 187 3.07 -4.61 17.48
N ILE A 188 2.10 -4.55 18.40
CA ILE A 188 2.06 -3.57 19.49
C ILE A 188 2.99 -3.96 20.65
N ASN A 189 3.38 -5.23 20.76
CA ASN A 189 4.38 -5.69 21.72
C ASN A 189 5.81 -5.44 21.24
N THR A 190 6.02 -5.36 19.92
CA THR A 190 7.35 -5.24 19.31
C THR A 190 7.73 -3.78 19.07
N VAL A 191 6.81 -2.96 18.54
CA VAL A 191 7.12 -1.57 18.17
C VAL A 191 7.64 -0.69 19.32
N PRO A 192 7.15 -0.77 20.58
CA PRO A 192 7.69 0.03 21.68
C PRO A 192 9.11 -0.38 22.05
N ARG A 193 9.47 -1.66 21.85
CA ARG A 193 10.82 -2.18 22.09
C ARG A 193 11.80 -1.69 21.03
N ILE A 194 11.33 -1.43 19.81
CA ILE A 194 12.13 -0.79 18.76
C ILE A 194 12.34 0.68 19.10
N ALA A 195 11.26 1.39 19.47
CA ALA A 195 11.33 2.80 19.86
C ALA A 195 12.29 3.01 21.04
N SER A 196 12.25 2.17 22.07
CA SER A 196 13.15 2.29 23.22
C SER A 196 14.64 2.08 22.89
N MET A 197 14.97 1.47 21.75
CA MET A 197 16.35 1.37 21.25
C MET A 197 16.76 2.55 20.36
N SER A 198 15.81 3.35 19.87
CA SER A 198 16.11 4.53 19.07
C SER A 198 16.82 5.59 19.89
N GLU A 199 17.80 6.25 19.28
CA GLU A 199 18.36 7.47 19.84
C GLU A 199 17.34 8.63 19.72
N PRO A 200 17.39 9.62 20.64
CA PRO A 200 16.51 10.78 20.56
C PRO A 200 16.55 11.47 19.20
N GLY A 201 15.37 11.68 18.60
CA GLY A 201 15.23 12.30 17.28
C GLY A 201 15.57 11.38 16.10
N GLU A 202 15.74 10.08 16.34
CA GLU A 202 15.98 9.09 15.30
C GLU A 202 14.80 8.13 15.12
N ILE A 203 14.63 7.66 13.89
CA ILE A 203 13.54 6.74 13.52
C ILE A 203 14.10 5.35 13.29
N TYR A 204 13.76 4.41 14.16
CA TYR A 204 14.19 3.01 14.02
C TYR A 204 13.06 2.14 13.49
N ILE A 205 13.41 1.22 12.59
CA ILE A 205 12.48 0.32 11.93
C ILE A 205 12.98 -1.12 12.04
N SER A 206 12.06 -2.09 12.06
CA SER A 206 12.44 -3.51 11.99
C SER A 206 12.93 -3.90 10.58
N ASP A 207 13.71 -4.98 10.50
CA ASP A 207 14.11 -5.67 9.26
C ASP A 207 12.95 -5.95 8.29
N TYR A 208 11.82 -6.42 8.79
CA TYR A 208 10.64 -6.68 7.97
C TYR A 208 10.07 -5.39 7.36
N THR A 209 10.03 -4.31 8.13
CA THR A 209 9.61 -2.99 7.63
C THR A 209 10.62 -2.47 6.61
N TYR A 210 11.91 -2.63 6.88
CA TYR A 210 13.00 -2.27 5.96
C TYR A 210 12.83 -2.96 4.61
N GLU A 211 12.58 -4.27 4.58
CA GLU A 211 12.38 -5.02 3.33
C GLU A 211 11.22 -4.47 2.50
N LEU A 212 10.14 -4.00 3.13
CA LEU A 212 8.98 -3.42 2.46
C LEU A 212 9.25 -2.02 1.89
N ILE A 213 10.16 -1.25 2.50
CA ILE A 213 10.35 0.18 2.14
C ILE A 213 11.72 0.50 1.51
N LYS A 214 12.70 -0.41 1.55
CA LYS A 214 14.10 -0.17 1.12
C LYS A 214 14.24 0.26 -0.33
N SER A 215 13.22 0.03 -1.17
CA SER A 215 13.23 0.46 -2.57
C SER A 215 12.95 1.97 -2.73
N TYR A 216 12.39 2.64 -1.71
CA TYR A 216 12.02 4.05 -1.67
C TYR A 216 12.93 4.89 -0.77
N PHE A 217 13.34 4.34 0.38
CA PHE A 217 14.05 5.07 1.43
C PHE A 217 15.50 4.63 1.61
N SER A 218 16.32 5.51 2.17
CA SER A 218 17.66 5.21 2.62
C SER A 218 17.61 4.82 4.10
N CYS A 219 18.04 3.60 4.40
CA CYS A 219 18.13 3.10 5.77
C CYS A 219 19.52 2.54 6.04
N ASP A 220 20.01 2.68 7.27
CA ASP A 220 21.26 2.06 7.71
C ASP A 220 20.96 0.96 8.73
N TYR A 221 21.66 -0.16 8.66
CA TYR A 221 21.62 -1.15 9.75
C TYR A 221 22.23 -0.55 11.01
N VAL A 222 21.58 -0.79 12.16
CA VAL A 222 22.02 -0.27 13.46
C VAL A 222 22.54 -1.40 14.33
N ALA A 223 21.65 -2.33 14.68
CA ALA A 223 21.91 -3.38 15.64
C ALA A 223 20.83 -4.47 15.55
N ASP A 224 21.01 -5.49 16.36
CA ASP A 224 20.13 -6.63 16.50
C ASP A 224 19.37 -6.55 17.83
N LEU A 225 18.04 -6.62 17.79
CA LEU A 225 17.18 -6.66 18.97
C LEU A 225 16.83 -8.13 19.31
N PRO A 226 17.21 -8.65 20.49
CA PRO A 226 16.82 -10.00 20.90
C PRO A 226 15.29 -10.13 21.00
N ALA A 227 14.67 -11.01 20.24
CA ALA A 227 13.23 -11.23 20.23
C ALA A 227 12.88 -12.59 20.85
N LYS A 228 12.06 -12.57 21.92
CA LYS A 228 11.53 -13.79 22.54
C LYS A 228 10.80 -14.61 21.46
N TYR A 229 11.22 -15.86 21.24
CA TYR A 229 10.64 -16.81 20.26
C TYR A 229 10.88 -16.55 18.75
N ARG A 230 11.59 -15.49 18.35
CA ARG A 230 11.94 -15.21 16.93
C ARG A 230 13.43 -15.14 16.63
N GLY A 231 14.30 -15.25 17.63
CA GLY A 231 15.74 -15.08 17.46
C GLY A 231 16.13 -13.61 17.59
N SER A 232 16.80 -13.04 16.58
CA SER A 232 17.23 -11.65 16.55
C SER A 232 16.42 -10.87 15.50
N LEU A 233 15.93 -9.68 15.86
CA LEU A 233 15.25 -8.76 14.96
C LEU A 233 16.23 -7.66 14.54
N GLY A 234 16.59 -7.60 13.26
CA GLY A 234 17.47 -6.53 12.77
C GLY A 234 16.79 -5.16 12.88
N LEU A 235 17.52 -4.16 13.36
CA LEU A 235 17.08 -2.78 13.45
C LEU A 235 17.80 -1.92 12.41
N TYR A 236 17.03 -1.05 11.77
CA TYR A 236 17.53 -0.11 10.78
C TYR A 236 17.10 1.31 11.14
N LYS A 237 17.96 2.29 10.88
CA LYS A 237 17.63 3.70 11.01
C LYS A 237 17.08 4.21 9.68
N LEU A 238 15.83 4.67 9.67
CA LEU A 238 15.23 5.38 8.54
C LEU A 238 15.76 6.81 8.52
N LYS A 239 16.48 7.18 7.45
CA LYS A 239 17.11 8.51 7.36
C LYS A 239 16.33 9.49 6.51
N ARG A 240 15.85 9.04 5.35
CA ARG A 240 15.27 9.90 4.30
C ARG A 240 14.74 9.10 3.14
N ILE A 241 13.92 9.74 2.31
CA ILE A 241 13.66 9.33 0.93
C ILE A 241 14.99 9.33 0.15
N LYS A 242 15.19 8.30 -0.69
CA LYS A 242 16.38 8.23 -1.56
C LYS A 242 16.48 9.48 -2.43
N LYS A 243 17.71 9.97 -2.68
CA LYS A 243 17.97 11.21 -3.43
C LYS A 243 17.26 11.29 -4.79
N ILE A 244 17.15 10.18 -5.51
CA ILE A 244 16.48 10.10 -6.81
C ILE A 244 14.96 10.31 -6.71
N TYR A 245 14.37 10.01 -5.56
CA TYR A 245 12.93 10.09 -5.31
C TYR A 245 12.52 11.29 -4.42
N SER A 246 13.46 12.14 -4.03
CA SER A 246 13.19 13.32 -3.19
C SER A 246 13.29 14.61 -4.00
N ALA A 247 12.32 15.51 -3.79
CA ALA A 247 12.31 16.86 -4.34
C ALA A 247 13.29 17.76 -3.55
N ASP A 248 13.31 17.60 -2.23
CA ASP A 248 14.16 18.29 -1.26
C ASP A 248 15.47 17.51 -0.99
N ARG A 249 16.30 17.33 -2.04
CA ARG A 249 17.45 16.39 -2.04
C ARG A 249 18.41 16.43 -0.84
N LYS A 250 18.45 17.51 -0.06
CA LYS A 250 19.26 17.60 1.16
C LYS A 250 18.59 16.88 2.34
N ILE A 251 17.34 17.22 2.64
CA ILE A 251 16.59 16.72 3.79
C ILE A 251 16.00 15.34 3.46
N GLY A 252 15.18 15.27 2.41
CA GLY A 252 14.65 14.01 1.89
C GLY A 252 13.34 13.58 2.53
N VAL A 253 12.45 14.52 2.78
CA VAL A 253 11.11 14.34 3.35
C VAL A 253 10.04 14.51 2.26
N VAL A 254 10.31 15.31 1.22
CA VAL A 254 9.33 15.64 0.17
C VAL A 254 9.52 14.71 -1.04
N PRO A 255 8.52 13.86 -1.37
CA PRO A 255 8.59 13.01 -2.55
C PRO A 255 8.56 13.84 -3.84
N ASN A 256 9.22 13.35 -4.89
CA ASN A 256 9.15 13.92 -6.24
C ASN A 256 8.26 13.07 -7.17
N ARG A 257 8.12 13.49 -8.45
CA ARG A 257 7.33 12.78 -9.46
C ARG A 257 7.72 11.30 -9.63
N GLN A 258 9.00 10.96 -9.56
CA GLN A 258 9.45 9.57 -9.69
C GLN A 258 9.05 8.72 -8.47
N PHE A 259 9.04 9.31 -7.26
CA PHE A 259 8.48 8.65 -6.07
C PHE A 259 6.99 8.37 -6.29
N THR A 260 6.23 9.40 -6.69
CA THR A 260 4.79 9.30 -6.89
C THR A 260 4.43 8.23 -7.91
N LEU A 261 5.11 8.21 -9.06
CA LEU A 261 4.88 7.19 -10.09
C LEU A 261 5.13 5.78 -9.56
N LYS A 262 6.26 5.58 -8.86
CA LYS A 262 6.59 4.29 -8.25
C LYS A 262 5.57 3.88 -7.18
N TYR A 263 5.10 4.84 -6.39
CA TYR A 263 4.06 4.63 -5.38
C TYR A 263 2.73 4.22 -6.04
N LEU A 264 2.32 4.88 -7.12
CA LEU A 264 1.08 4.55 -7.83
C LEU A 264 1.14 3.15 -8.47
N PHE A 265 2.30 2.71 -8.99
CA PHE A 265 2.48 1.32 -9.42
C PHE A 265 2.29 0.31 -8.28
N ARG A 266 2.74 0.63 -7.07
CA ARG A 266 2.47 -0.21 -5.90
C ARG A 266 0.98 -0.21 -5.56
N GLN A 267 0.35 0.96 -5.60
CA GLN A 267 -1.07 1.13 -5.31
C GLN A 267 -1.97 0.46 -6.35
N PHE A 268 -1.53 0.35 -7.60
CA PHE A 268 -2.22 -0.39 -8.66
C PHE A 268 -2.54 -1.82 -8.24
N GLU A 269 -1.66 -2.51 -7.50
CA GLU A 269 -1.92 -3.88 -7.00
C GLU A 269 -3.15 -3.95 -6.07
N ASP A 270 -3.42 -2.88 -5.31
CA ASP A 270 -4.58 -2.81 -4.43
C ASP A 270 -5.87 -2.48 -5.18
N ILE A 271 -5.78 -1.61 -6.20
CA ILE A 271 -6.89 -1.28 -7.09
C ILE A 271 -7.27 -2.53 -7.89
N GLN A 272 -6.28 -3.21 -8.47
CA GLN A 272 -6.47 -4.44 -9.23
C GLN A 272 -7.23 -5.48 -8.41
N ARG A 273 -6.79 -5.74 -7.18
CA ARG A 273 -7.49 -6.69 -6.30
C ARG A 273 -8.96 -6.30 -6.10
N LYS A 274 -9.23 -5.03 -5.79
CA LYS A 274 -10.60 -4.57 -5.54
C LYS A 274 -11.49 -4.60 -6.78
N VAL A 275 -10.94 -4.26 -7.95
CA VAL A 275 -11.69 -4.34 -9.22
C VAL A 275 -12.00 -5.80 -9.55
N LEU A 276 -11.04 -6.71 -9.38
CA LEU A 276 -11.28 -8.13 -9.65
C LEU A 276 -12.29 -8.74 -8.66
N ASP A 277 -12.22 -8.40 -7.37
CA ASP A 277 -13.21 -8.80 -6.38
C ASP A 277 -14.60 -8.25 -6.77
N TYR A 278 -14.69 -6.98 -7.18
CA TYR A 278 -15.93 -6.36 -7.64
C TYR A 278 -16.54 -7.06 -8.86
N LEU A 279 -15.73 -7.36 -9.88
CA LEU A 279 -16.18 -8.10 -11.06
C LEU A 279 -16.65 -9.52 -10.68
N GLN A 280 -15.87 -10.23 -9.85
CA GLN A 280 -16.21 -11.58 -9.42
C GLN A 280 -17.53 -11.63 -8.64
N GLU A 281 -17.81 -10.62 -7.81
CA GLU A 281 -19.01 -10.58 -6.96
C GLU A 281 -20.26 -10.08 -7.70
N ASN A 282 -20.10 -9.24 -8.72
CA ASN A 282 -21.23 -8.47 -9.27
C ASN A 282 -21.50 -8.69 -10.77
N LEU A 283 -20.63 -9.39 -11.52
CA LEU A 283 -20.90 -9.67 -12.93
C LEU A 283 -22.07 -10.66 -13.09
N PRO A 284 -22.95 -10.46 -14.10
CA PRO A 284 -23.97 -11.43 -14.46
C PRO A 284 -23.38 -12.81 -14.83
N GLU A 285 -24.00 -13.90 -14.35
CA GLU A 285 -23.51 -15.28 -14.58
C GLU A 285 -23.46 -15.72 -16.06
N HIS A 286 -24.14 -14.98 -16.95
CA HIS A 286 -24.15 -15.27 -18.38
C HIS A 286 -22.96 -14.67 -19.15
N LEU A 287 -22.15 -13.80 -18.51
CA LEU A 287 -20.93 -13.25 -19.10
C LEU A 287 -19.78 -14.25 -18.98
N TYR A 288 -19.72 -15.19 -19.92
CA TYR A 288 -18.71 -16.25 -19.95
C TYR A 288 -17.34 -15.77 -20.46
N TYR A 289 -17.30 -14.74 -21.30
CA TYR A 289 -16.10 -14.17 -21.87
C TYR A 289 -15.67 -12.91 -21.13
N HIS A 290 -16.55 -11.91 -21.00
CA HIS A 290 -16.27 -10.64 -20.31
C HIS A 290 -16.33 -10.82 -18.79
N ASN A 291 -15.35 -11.55 -18.26
CA ASN A 291 -15.22 -11.90 -16.84
C ASN A 291 -13.88 -11.41 -16.26
N TYR A 292 -13.69 -11.58 -14.95
CA TYR A 292 -12.46 -11.12 -14.28
C TYR A 292 -11.17 -11.69 -14.88
N ALA A 293 -11.19 -12.88 -15.50
CA ALA A 293 -10.02 -13.47 -16.16
C ALA A 293 -9.70 -12.77 -17.48
N HIS A 294 -10.71 -12.34 -18.24
CA HIS A 294 -10.53 -11.46 -19.41
C HIS A 294 -9.91 -10.13 -19.00
N THR A 295 -10.43 -9.48 -17.95
CA THR A 295 -9.84 -8.23 -17.44
C THR A 295 -8.36 -8.38 -17.05
N ILE A 296 -7.99 -9.50 -16.41
CA ILE A 296 -6.58 -9.81 -16.11
C ILE A 296 -5.77 -9.94 -17.39
N ASP A 297 -6.28 -10.66 -18.38
CA ASP A 297 -5.60 -10.87 -19.66
C ASP A 297 -5.38 -9.54 -20.40
N VAL A 298 -6.43 -8.73 -20.60
CA VAL A 298 -6.32 -7.40 -21.25
C VAL A 298 -5.34 -6.50 -20.51
N THR A 299 -5.36 -6.50 -19.18
CA THR A 299 -4.38 -5.72 -18.37
C THR A 299 -2.93 -6.17 -18.63
N ASN A 300 -2.70 -7.49 -18.75
CA ASN A 300 -1.38 -8.04 -19.03
C ASN A 300 -0.94 -7.76 -20.47
N GLN A 301 -1.87 -7.84 -21.44
CA GLN A 301 -1.56 -7.51 -22.84
C GLN A 301 -1.26 -6.02 -23.00
N ALA A 302 -2.00 -5.14 -22.32
CA ALA A 302 -1.73 -3.69 -22.33
C ALA A 302 -0.33 -3.37 -21.79
N GLU A 303 0.11 -4.10 -20.76
CA GLU A 303 1.48 -3.99 -20.27
C GLU A 303 2.52 -4.50 -21.29
N LEU A 304 2.30 -5.68 -21.86
CA LEU A 304 3.22 -6.27 -22.84
C LEU A 304 3.36 -5.40 -24.10
N ILE A 305 2.24 -4.98 -24.66
CA ILE A 305 2.19 -4.16 -25.87
C ILE A 305 2.76 -2.78 -25.56
N GLY A 306 2.39 -2.15 -24.44
CA GLY A 306 2.94 -0.87 -24.01
C GLY A 306 4.47 -0.89 -23.87
N ILE A 307 5.03 -1.94 -23.25
CA ILE A 307 6.49 -2.14 -23.19
C ILE A 307 7.08 -2.33 -24.60
N GLY A 308 6.41 -3.08 -25.48
CA GLY A 308 6.83 -3.31 -26.86
C GLY A 308 6.86 -2.05 -27.73
N GLU A 309 5.93 -1.13 -27.50
CA GLU A 309 5.86 0.18 -28.15
C GLU A 309 6.77 1.24 -27.49
N GLY A 310 7.34 0.94 -26.32
CA GLY A 310 8.29 1.81 -25.64
C GLY A 310 7.66 3.07 -25.03
N ILE A 311 6.40 2.98 -24.57
CA ILE A 311 5.73 4.10 -23.88
C ILE A 311 6.39 4.40 -22.53
N SER A 312 6.14 5.59 -21.99
CA SER A 312 6.70 5.97 -20.69
C SER A 312 6.08 5.17 -19.53
N ASP A 313 6.78 5.06 -18.40
CA ASP A 313 6.25 4.40 -17.18
C ASP A 313 4.91 5.01 -16.73
N GLU A 314 4.70 6.31 -16.94
CA GLU A 314 3.42 6.96 -16.62
C GLU A 314 2.32 6.54 -17.59
N ASP A 315 2.60 6.55 -18.89
CA ASP A 315 1.63 6.10 -19.89
C ASP A 315 1.31 4.61 -19.74
N LEU A 316 2.28 3.80 -19.33
CA LEU A 316 2.10 2.40 -18.99
C LEU A 316 1.14 2.22 -17.81
N LEU A 317 1.31 3.01 -16.74
CA LEU A 317 0.37 2.99 -15.62
C LEU A 317 -1.05 3.40 -16.06
N ILE A 318 -1.16 4.44 -16.90
CA ILE A 318 -2.42 4.95 -17.43
C ILE A 318 -3.14 3.87 -18.26
N VAL A 319 -2.47 3.25 -19.23
CA VAL A 319 -3.11 2.23 -20.10
C VAL A 319 -3.43 0.95 -19.32
N LYS A 320 -2.58 0.52 -18.38
CA LYS A 320 -2.88 -0.60 -17.49
C LYS A 320 -4.10 -0.32 -16.61
N THR A 321 -4.27 0.92 -16.16
CA THR A 321 -5.43 1.31 -15.36
C THR A 321 -6.69 1.35 -16.21
N ALA A 322 -6.62 1.87 -17.44
CA ALA A 322 -7.74 1.79 -18.39
C ALA A 322 -8.13 0.32 -18.66
N ALA A 323 -7.16 -0.55 -18.96
CA ALA A 323 -7.37 -1.98 -19.16
C ALA A 323 -7.99 -2.68 -17.95
N LEU A 324 -7.63 -2.28 -16.73
CA LEU A 324 -8.23 -2.84 -15.53
C LEU A 324 -9.72 -2.48 -15.40
N PHE A 325 -10.11 -1.28 -15.84
CA PHE A 325 -11.47 -0.78 -15.68
C PHE A 325 -12.39 -0.99 -16.89
N HIS A 326 -11.86 -1.29 -18.09
CA HIS A 326 -12.62 -1.22 -19.36
C HIS A 326 -13.96 -1.97 -19.33
N ASP A 327 -14.00 -3.14 -18.69
CA ASP A 327 -15.19 -4.00 -18.59
C ASP A 327 -16.01 -3.84 -17.30
N THR A 328 -15.62 -2.94 -16.39
CA THR A 328 -16.32 -2.80 -15.10
C THR A 328 -17.78 -2.38 -15.24
N GLY A 329 -18.14 -1.69 -16.31
CA GLY A 329 -19.49 -1.28 -16.64
C GLY A 329 -20.44 -2.42 -16.97
N HIS A 330 -19.95 -3.62 -17.32
CA HIS A 330 -20.79 -4.80 -17.52
C HIS A 330 -21.58 -5.21 -16.27
N VAL A 331 -21.09 -4.83 -15.08
CA VAL A 331 -21.83 -4.98 -13.82
C VAL A 331 -23.12 -4.17 -13.80
N ILE A 332 -23.14 -3.03 -14.49
CA ILE A 332 -24.32 -2.16 -14.60
C ILE A 332 -25.19 -2.61 -15.79
N GLN A 333 -24.61 -2.63 -16.98
CA GLN A 333 -25.27 -3.11 -18.20
C GLN A 333 -24.25 -3.32 -19.33
N SER A 334 -24.46 -4.31 -20.19
CA SER A 334 -23.57 -4.58 -21.33
C SER A 334 -23.63 -3.54 -22.46
N PRO A 335 -24.81 -3.04 -22.88
CA PRO A 335 -24.86 -1.96 -23.85
C PRO A 335 -24.27 -0.67 -23.25
N ASN A 336 -23.32 -0.04 -23.96
CA ASN A 336 -22.63 1.18 -23.50
C ASN A 336 -21.84 0.97 -22.19
N HIS A 337 -21.33 -0.24 -21.95
CA HIS A 337 -20.58 -0.57 -20.73
C HIS A 337 -19.32 0.28 -20.57
N GLU A 338 -18.68 0.71 -21.67
CA GLU A 338 -17.48 1.55 -21.63
C GLU A 338 -17.77 2.88 -20.92
N HIS A 339 -18.93 3.48 -21.19
CA HIS A 339 -19.36 4.70 -20.49
C HIS A 339 -19.49 4.46 -18.98
N TYR A 340 -20.17 3.39 -18.58
CA TYR A 340 -20.30 3.03 -17.15
C TYR A 340 -18.96 2.69 -16.49
N SER A 341 -18.06 2.04 -17.22
CA SER A 341 -16.67 1.83 -16.80
C SER A 341 -15.97 3.16 -16.53
N THR A 342 -16.18 4.19 -17.36
CA THR A 342 -15.65 5.53 -17.09
C THR A 342 -16.26 6.16 -15.83
N GLU A 343 -17.56 5.99 -15.57
CA GLU A 343 -18.19 6.50 -14.35
C GLU A 343 -17.62 5.84 -13.09
N ILE A 344 -17.43 4.51 -13.12
CA ILE A 344 -16.81 3.74 -12.04
C ILE A 344 -15.36 4.20 -11.82
N ALA A 345 -14.58 4.33 -12.90
CA ALA A 345 -13.20 4.81 -12.83
C ALA A 345 -13.12 6.22 -12.22
N ARG A 346 -14.03 7.13 -12.61
CA ARG A 346 -14.11 8.49 -12.07
C ARG A 346 -14.46 8.55 -10.58
N ASP A 347 -15.28 7.62 -10.09
CA ASP A 347 -15.57 7.53 -8.65
C ASP A 347 -14.41 6.89 -7.85
N TRP A 348 -13.71 5.92 -8.41
CA TRP A 348 -12.72 5.13 -7.66
C TRP A 348 -11.34 5.78 -7.65
N LEU A 349 -10.81 6.15 -8.82
CA LEU A 349 -9.42 6.55 -8.99
C LEU A 349 -8.97 7.77 -8.16
N PRO A 350 -9.81 8.80 -7.87
CA PRO A 350 -9.42 9.90 -6.98
C PRO A 350 -9.03 9.42 -5.58
N LYS A 351 -9.69 8.37 -5.06
CA LYS A 351 -9.41 7.78 -3.73
C LYS A 351 -8.01 7.14 -3.68
N TYR A 352 -7.45 6.82 -4.85
CA TYR A 352 -6.12 6.28 -5.06
C TYR A 352 -5.13 7.32 -5.61
N GLY A 353 -5.41 8.62 -5.48
CA GLY A 353 -4.44 9.68 -5.77
C GLY A 353 -4.14 9.90 -7.26
N TYR A 354 -4.98 9.38 -8.17
CA TYR A 354 -4.93 9.77 -9.58
C TYR A 354 -5.42 11.21 -9.74
N LEU A 355 -4.72 11.96 -10.59
CA LEU A 355 -5.08 13.34 -10.91
C LEU A 355 -6.24 13.42 -11.92
N PRO A 356 -7.01 14.51 -11.96
CA PRO A 356 -8.12 14.65 -12.90
C PRO A 356 -7.73 14.44 -14.37
N ASP A 357 -6.59 14.96 -14.80
CA ASP A 357 -6.07 14.79 -16.17
C ASP A 357 -5.68 13.34 -16.46
N GLN A 358 -5.15 12.62 -15.47
CA GLN A 358 -4.87 11.19 -15.59
C GLN A 358 -6.17 10.39 -15.74
N ILE A 359 -7.19 10.72 -14.96
CA ILE A 359 -8.50 10.07 -15.02
C ILE A 359 -9.17 10.33 -16.37
N ASP A 360 -9.12 11.57 -16.87
CA ASP A 360 -9.67 11.91 -18.18
C ASP A 360 -9.02 11.07 -19.29
N ARG A 361 -7.69 10.97 -19.30
CA ARG A 361 -6.96 10.12 -20.24
C ARG A 361 -7.33 8.63 -20.11
N ILE A 362 -7.47 8.13 -18.88
CA ILE A 362 -7.92 6.75 -18.63
C ILE A 362 -9.32 6.52 -19.23
N CYS A 363 -10.24 7.47 -19.01
CA CYS A 363 -11.59 7.38 -19.56
C CYS A 363 -11.61 7.44 -21.09
N GLU A 364 -10.79 8.30 -21.71
CA GLU A 364 -10.64 8.35 -23.18
C GLU A 364 -10.15 7.01 -23.75
N ILE A 365 -9.18 6.39 -23.09
CA ILE A 365 -8.66 5.06 -23.46
C ILE A 365 -9.75 3.99 -23.30
N ILE A 366 -10.49 3.97 -22.19
CA ILE A 366 -11.62 3.04 -22.02
C ILE A 366 -12.65 3.21 -23.13
N MET A 367 -13.01 4.44 -23.49
CA MET A 367 -13.99 4.68 -24.56
C MET A 367 -13.52 4.22 -25.94
N ALA A 368 -12.21 4.09 -26.16
CA ALA A 368 -11.66 3.62 -27.43
C ALA A 368 -11.90 2.11 -27.68
N THR A 369 -12.30 1.33 -26.66
CA THR A 369 -12.64 -0.09 -26.83
C THR A 369 -14.01 -0.31 -27.50
N GLN A 370 -14.80 0.76 -27.69
CA GLN A 370 -16.07 0.68 -28.41
C GLN A 370 -15.89 0.15 -29.83
N LEU A 371 -16.77 -0.78 -30.24
CA LEU A 371 -16.74 -1.35 -31.59
C LEU A 371 -17.61 -0.55 -32.57
N PRO A 372 -17.13 -0.28 -33.81
CA PRO A 372 -15.77 -0.55 -34.29
C PRO A 372 -14.74 0.42 -33.70
N PRO A 373 -13.49 -0.03 -33.44
CA PRO A 373 -12.48 0.80 -32.79
C PRO A 373 -11.97 1.90 -33.72
N GLU A 374 -11.91 3.13 -33.20
CA GLU A 374 -11.36 4.31 -33.88
C GLU A 374 -10.34 5.03 -32.98
N PRO A 375 -9.19 4.40 -32.66
CA PRO A 375 -8.21 4.97 -31.75
C PRO A 375 -7.55 6.23 -32.35
N LYS A 376 -7.32 7.24 -31.51
CA LYS A 376 -6.80 8.56 -31.91
C LYS A 376 -5.32 8.75 -31.60
N ASN A 377 -4.76 7.89 -30.76
CA ASN A 377 -3.38 7.96 -30.32
C ASN A 377 -2.87 6.57 -29.91
N LEU A 378 -1.57 6.45 -29.69
CA LEU A 378 -0.90 5.20 -29.37
C LEU A 378 -1.48 4.48 -28.14
N LEU A 379 -1.93 5.19 -27.10
CA LEU A 379 -2.48 4.52 -25.90
C LEU A 379 -3.85 3.89 -26.18
N GLU A 380 -4.65 4.56 -27.00
CA GLU A 380 -5.91 4.02 -27.51
C GLU A 380 -5.65 2.81 -28.45
N GLU A 381 -4.65 2.89 -29.32
CA GLU A 381 -4.24 1.76 -30.16
C GLU A 381 -3.84 0.54 -29.32
N ILE A 382 -3.07 0.77 -28.24
CA ILE A 382 -2.64 -0.28 -27.31
C ILE A 382 -3.84 -0.96 -26.65
N ILE A 383 -4.83 -0.21 -26.12
CA ILE A 383 -5.96 -0.85 -25.44
C ILE A 383 -6.85 -1.63 -26.42
N CYS A 384 -7.11 -1.10 -27.62
CA CYS A 384 -7.91 -1.79 -28.65
C CYS A 384 -7.24 -3.12 -29.03
N ASP A 385 -5.92 -3.08 -29.25
CA ASP A 385 -5.16 -4.28 -29.56
C ASP A 385 -5.09 -5.26 -28.38
N SER A 386 -5.08 -4.76 -27.14
CA SER A 386 -5.04 -5.58 -25.93
C SER A 386 -6.35 -6.33 -25.70
N ASP A 387 -7.48 -5.65 -25.91
CA ASP A 387 -8.81 -6.23 -25.78
C ASP A 387 -9.09 -7.30 -26.84
N LEU A 388 -8.62 -7.04 -28.08
CA LEU A 388 -8.77 -7.94 -29.21
C LEU A 388 -7.55 -8.86 -29.45
N ASP A 389 -6.62 -8.95 -28.49
CA ASP A 389 -5.37 -9.71 -28.63
C ASP A 389 -5.63 -11.20 -28.94
N TYR A 390 -6.69 -11.76 -28.35
CA TYR A 390 -7.08 -13.17 -28.48
C TYR A 390 -7.31 -13.60 -29.93
N LEU A 391 -7.66 -12.68 -30.84
CA LEU A 391 -7.94 -12.96 -32.25
C LEU A 391 -6.74 -13.60 -32.97
N GLY A 392 -5.52 -13.28 -32.55
CA GLY A 392 -4.28 -13.85 -33.12
C GLY A 392 -3.57 -14.84 -32.21
N ARG A 393 -4.20 -15.27 -31.11
CA ARG A 393 -3.57 -16.20 -30.16
C ARG A 393 -3.84 -17.67 -30.49
N VAL A 394 -3.06 -18.53 -29.85
CA VAL A 394 -3.18 -20.00 -29.95
C VAL A 394 -4.41 -20.55 -29.24
N ASP A 395 -4.89 -19.84 -28.21
CA ASP A 395 -6.10 -20.14 -27.44
C ASP A 395 -7.37 -19.47 -28.01
N PHE A 396 -7.29 -18.98 -29.25
CA PHE A 396 -8.41 -18.35 -29.96
C PHE A 396 -9.70 -19.18 -29.89
N VAL A 397 -9.64 -20.49 -30.18
CA VAL A 397 -10.84 -21.35 -30.24
C VAL A 397 -11.54 -21.43 -28.88
N PRO A 398 -10.84 -21.77 -27.76
CA PRO A 398 -11.43 -21.65 -26.42
C PRO A 398 -12.07 -20.29 -26.13
N GLY A 399 -11.37 -19.18 -26.42
CA GLY A 399 -11.89 -17.83 -26.19
C GLY A 399 -13.14 -17.52 -27.02
N SER A 400 -13.09 -17.80 -28.32
CA SER A 400 -14.24 -17.69 -29.24
C SER A 400 -15.45 -18.47 -28.74
N ASN A 401 -15.25 -19.70 -28.22
CA ASN A 401 -16.34 -20.51 -27.73
C ASN A 401 -17.00 -19.93 -26.47
N LEU A 402 -16.23 -19.26 -25.59
CA LEU A 402 -16.78 -18.53 -24.45
C LEU A 402 -17.61 -17.33 -24.93
N LEU A 403 -17.10 -16.57 -25.89
CA LEU A 403 -17.81 -15.42 -26.45
C LEU A 403 -19.09 -15.84 -27.17
N PHE A 404 -19.06 -16.93 -27.95
CA PHE A 404 -20.26 -17.51 -28.55
C PHE A 404 -21.30 -17.89 -27.49
N LYS A 405 -20.86 -18.58 -26.43
CA LYS A 405 -21.75 -19.02 -25.35
C LYS A 405 -22.41 -17.82 -24.65
N GLU A 406 -21.66 -16.75 -24.45
CA GLU A 406 -22.16 -15.51 -23.87
C GLU A 406 -23.18 -14.82 -24.77
N LEU A 407 -22.83 -14.55 -26.03
CA LEU A 407 -23.72 -13.91 -27.00
C LEU A 407 -25.00 -14.72 -27.21
N LYS A 408 -24.91 -16.06 -27.15
CA LYS A 408 -26.06 -16.94 -27.19
C LYS A 408 -26.95 -16.81 -25.96
N ALA A 409 -26.37 -16.72 -24.76
CA ALA A 409 -27.13 -16.50 -23.54
C ALA A 409 -27.83 -15.12 -23.54
N MET A 410 -27.27 -14.14 -24.24
CA MET A 410 -27.86 -12.81 -24.44
C MET A 410 -28.89 -12.74 -25.59
N GLY A 411 -29.07 -13.83 -26.35
CA GLY A 411 -29.98 -13.84 -27.51
C GLY A 411 -29.47 -13.05 -28.72
N VAL A 412 -28.17 -12.77 -28.79
CA VAL A 412 -27.54 -12.06 -29.92
C VAL A 412 -27.25 -13.03 -31.08
N ILE A 413 -26.96 -14.30 -30.78
CA ILE A 413 -26.64 -15.33 -31.78
C ILE A 413 -27.21 -16.69 -31.37
N ASP A 414 -27.85 -17.41 -32.29
CA ASP A 414 -28.56 -18.65 -31.94
C ASP A 414 -27.73 -19.92 -32.21
N ASN A 415 -27.05 -19.98 -33.36
CA ASN A 415 -26.36 -21.16 -33.83
C ASN A 415 -24.90 -20.87 -34.22
N ILE A 416 -24.11 -21.96 -34.27
CA ILE A 416 -22.66 -21.87 -34.47
C ILE A 416 -22.30 -21.45 -35.90
N ASN A 417 -23.15 -21.73 -36.90
CA ASN A 417 -22.87 -21.36 -38.29
C ASN A 417 -22.97 -19.85 -38.48
N ASP A 418 -24.01 -19.21 -37.93
CA ASP A 418 -24.15 -17.75 -37.94
C ASP A 418 -23.03 -17.07 -37.12
N TRP A 419 -22.63 -17.68 -35.99
CA TRP A 419 -21.46 -17.24 -35.24
C TRP A 419 -20.18 -17.27 -36.09
N ASN A 420 -19.91 -18.38 -36.79
CA ASN A 420 -18.75 -18.50 -37.67
C ASN A 420 -18.78 -17.48 -38.82
N LYS A 421 -19.94 -17.26 -39.46
CA LYS A 421 -20.13 -16.21 -40.48
C LYS A 421 -19.83 -14.82 -39.92
N MET A 422 -20.30 -14.52 -38.70
CA MET A 422 -20.05 -13.24 -38.03
C MET A 422 -18.56 -13.08 -37.65
N GLN A 423 -17.93 -14.13 -37.13
CA GLN A 423 -16.51 -14.13 -36.79
C GLN A 423 -15.62 -13.85 -38.02
N VAL A 424 -15.86 -14.54 -39.14
CA VAL A 424 -15.09 -14.32 -40.37
C VAL A 424 -15.23 -12.87 -40.84
N LYS A 425 -16.46 -12.34 -40.82
CA LYS A 425 -16.70 -10.93 -41.17
C LYS A 425 -15.94 -9.96 -40.24
N PHE A 426 -15.97 -10.21 -38.93
CA PHE A 426 -15.29 -9.37 -37.94
C PHE A 426 -13.76 -9.44 -38.09
N LEU A 427 -13.20 -10.65 -38.11
CA LEU A 427 -11.75 -10.89 -38.25
C LEU A 427 -11.20 -10.31 -39.56
N SER A 428 -11.95 -10.44 -40.67
CA SER A 428 -11.54 -9.92 -41.98
C SER A 428 -11.61 -8.40 -42.06
N GLY A 429 -12.49 -7.76 -41.28
CA GLY A 429 -12.60 -6.31 -41.18
C GLY A 429 -11.67 -5.67 -40.14
N HIS A 430 -11.07 -6.49 -39.26
CA HIS A 430 -10.21 -6.04 -38.18
C HIS A 430 -8.73 -6.00 -38.60
N GLN A 431 -7.98 -5.01 -38.10
CA GLN A 431 -6.52 -4.95 -38.20
C GLN A 431 -5.95 -4.49 -36.85
N PHE A 432 -4.83 -5.10 -36.41
CA PHE A 432 -4.10 -4.60 -35.26
C PHE A 432 -3.42 -3.26 -35.57
N PHE A 433 -3.48 -2.32 -34.63
CA PHE A 433 -2.97 -0.97 -34.80
C PHE A 433 -1.47 -0.87 -34.51
N THR A 434 -1.02 -1.45 -33.40
CA THR A 434 0.36 -1.34 -32.91
C THR A 434 1.33 -2.24 -33.69
N ALA A 435 2.59 -1.80 -33.80
CA ALA A 435 3.64 -2.58 -34.46
C ALA A 435 3.92 -3.90 -33.72
N THR A 436 3.74 -3.93 -32.40
CA THR A 436 3.89 -5.10 -31.56
C THR A 436 2.80 -6.13 -31.86
N SER A 437 1.52 -5.76 -31.83
CA SER A 437 0.42 -6.69 -32.10
C SER A 437 0.42 -7.16 -33.55
N GLN A 438 0.73 -6.29 -34.52
CA GLN A 438 0.88 -6.70 -35.92
C GLN A 438 1.93 -7.83 -36.09
N ARG A 439 3.09 -7.71 -35.42
CA ARG A 439 4.13 -8.76 -35.46
C ARG A 439 3.71 -10.04 -34.75
N LEU A 440 3.02 -9.91 -33.62
CA LEU A 440 2.73 -11.03 -32.73
C LEU A 440 1.45 -11.80 -33.10
N ARG A 441 0.50 -11.18 -33.80
CA ARG A 441 -0.87 -11.68 -33.92
C ARG A 441 -1.39 -11.77 -35.35
N GLU A 442 -0.96 -10.91 -36.27
CA GLU A 442 -1.58 -10.79 -37.60
C GLU A 442 -1.50 -12.09 -38.42
N VAL A 443 -0.33 -12.75 -38.47
CA VAL A 443 -0.15 -14.02 -39.21
C VAL A 443 -1.07 -15.12 -38.69
N ASN A 444 -1.19 -15.22 -37.37
CA ASN A 444 -2.05 -16.22 -36.75
C ASN A 444 -3.53 -15.90 -36.99
N LYS A 445 -3.92 -14.61 -36.93
CA LYS A 445 -5.29 -14.17 -37.20
C LYS A 445 -5.75 -14.60 -38.61
N GLN A 446 -4.91 -14.43 -39.62
CA GLN A 446 -5.21 -14.90 -40.99
C GLN A 446 -5.41 -16.42 -41.05
N SER A 447 -4.58 -17.18 -40.33
CA SER A 447 -4.76 -18.64 -40.22
C SER A 447 -6.06 -19.03 -39.51
N GLN A 448 -6.55 -18.22 -38.56
CA GLN A 448 -7.85 -18.47 -37.93
C GLN A 448 -9.00 -18.24 -38.90
N ILE A 449 -8.95 -17.18 -39.72
CA ILE A 449 -9.97 -16.90 -40.75
C ILE A 449 -10.13 -18.11 -41.69
N GLU A 450 -9.03 -18.60 -42.27
CA GLU A 450 -9.04 -19.76 -43.17
C GLU A 450 -9.58 -21.03 -42.51
N ARG A 451 -9.40 -21.18 -41.19
CA ARG A 451 -9.92 -22.33 -40.43
C ARG A 451 -11.42 -22.21 -40.22
N ILE A 452 -11.92 -21.04 -39.86
CA ILE A 452 -13.34 -20.82 -39.59
C ILE A 452 -14.14 -20.89 -40.90
N GLU A 453 -13.61 -20.36 -42.01
CA GLU A 453 -14.26 -20.46 -43.33
C GLU A 453 -14.56 -21.90 -43.74
N LYS A 454 -13.70 -22.86 -43.39
CA LYS A 454 -13.91 -24.30 -43.66
C LYS A 454 -15.00 -24.93 -42.79
N LEU A 455 -15.43 -24.26 -41.73
CA LEU A 455 -16.47 -24.71 -40.80
C LEU A 455 -17.84 -24.09 -41.13
N ILE A 456 -17.90 -23.16 -42.09
CA ILE A 456 -19.16 -22.51 -42.49
C ILE A 456 -19.90 -23.44 -43.45
N GLU A 457 -21.15 -23.73 -43.12
CA GLU A 457 -22.10 -24.42 -43.98
C GLU A 457 -22.95 -23.39 -44.74
N ASP A 458 -23.34 -23.73 -45.98
CA ASP A 458 -24.13 -22.86 -46.86
C ASP A 458 -25.48 -22.45 -46.25
#